data_AF-A0A2P7YLI9-F1
#
_entry.id   AF-A0A2P7YLI9-F1
#
_cell.length_a   1.000
_cell.length_b   1.000
_cell.length_c   1.000
_cell.angle_alpha   90.00
_cell.angle_beta   90.00
_cell.angle_gamma   90.00
#
_symmetry.space_group_name_H-M   'P 1'
#
loop_
_entity.id
_entity.type
_entity.pdbx_description
1 polymer ?
#
loop_
_entity_poly.entity_id
_entity_poly.type
_entity_poly.pdbx_seq_one_letter_code
_entity_poly.pdbx_strand_id
1 'polypeptide(L)'
;MSNAGEDGYASDVSLDEDDEELIWRVFYSSKEDKSNEGAELDIDEEELSDLSDIEDEQLVQRYKELKEQESKPLLEDDKKKLLITSFTNDQMDKFEAYRRMAVNKPGVRKICNGVLNQSIPQNMAIVLAGISKLFLGDIITKAFEIQEREYKAQLILDIDAKKKRKKETLKRMENGQDVSNDPPERKLEYLGDSKGPLQPEHVREAWRLYKLESSGAYLSQWSTQGEGDGKLFR
;
A
#
# COMPACT_ATOMS: atom_id res chain seq x y z
N MET A 1 -44.61 21.66 -0.94
CA MET A 1 -43.33 22.39 -1.05
C MET A 1 -42.24 21.42 -0.61
N SER A 2 -41.57 20.83 -1.61
CA SER A 2 -40.49 19.86 -1.45
C SER A 2 -39.19 20.62 -1.17
N ASN A 3 -38.66 20.52 0.05
CA ASN A 3 -37.34 21.06 0.39
C ASN A 3 -36.28 20.05 -0.09
N ALA A 4 -35.94 20.13 -1.37
CA ALA A 4 -34.89 19.35 -1.99
C ALA A 4 -33.64 20.22 -2.11
N GLY A 5 -32.51 19.74 -1.57
CA GLY A 5 -31.20 20.07 -2.12
C GLY A 5 -30.34 21.10 -1.41
N GLU A 6 -30.32 21.15 -0.07
CA GLU A 6 -29.26 21.88 0.65
C GLU A 6 -28.22 20.93 1.27
N ASP A 7 -27.89 19.83 0.57
CA ASP A 7 -26.65 19.07 0.81
C ASP A 7 -25.47 19.83 0.20
N GLY A 8 -25.30 21.09 0.60
CA GLY A 8 -24.12 21.87 0.27
C GLY A 8 -22.93 21.21 0.97
N TYR A 9 -22.02 20.66 0.17
CA TYR A 9 -20.73 20.10 0.60
C TYR A 9 -20.20 20.91 1.78
N ALA A 10 -20.04 20.27 2.94
CA ALA A 10 -19.54 20.92 4.15
C ALA A 10 -18.01 21.18 4.06
N SER A 11 -17.49 21.37 2.84
CA SER A 11 -16.07 21.61 2.57
C SER A 11 -15.58 22.93 3.19
N ASP A 12 -16.48 23.90 3.38
CA ASP A 12 -16.16 25.26 3.82
C ASP A 12 -16.09 25.42 5.36
N VAL A 13 -16.21 24.32 6.11
CA VAL A 13 -16.08 24.33 7.57
C VAL A 13 -14.65 23.95 7.94
N SER A 14 -13.89 24.91 8.47
CA SER A 14 -12.52 24.69 8.95
C SER A 14 -12.52 23.75 10.15
N LEU A 15 -11.53 22.87 10.21
CA LEU A 15 -11.30 22.03 11.38
C LEU A 15 -10.29 22.72 12.29
N ASP A 16 -9.99 22.08 13.42
CA ASP A 16 -8.94 22.58 14.30
C ASP A 16 -7.58 22.22 13.70
N GLU A 17 -6.53 23.00 13.97
CA GLU A 17 -5.19 22.83 13.38
C GLU A 17 -4.68 21.38 13.53
N ASP A 18 -4.81 20.82 14.72
CA ASP A 18 -4.49 19.43 15.04
C ASP A 18 -5.16 18.38 14.12
N ASP A 19 -6.42 18.61 13.75
CA ASP A 19 -7.20 17.72 12.90
C ASP A 19 -6.77 17.88 11.42
N GLU A 20 -6.46 19.10 11.00
CA GLU A 20 -5.96 19.39 9.66
C GLU A 20 -4.57 18.76 9.45
N GLU A 21 -3.70 18.84 10.45
CA GLU A 21 -2.41 18.14 10.46
C GLU A 21 -2.57 16.62 10.37
N LEU A 22 -3.52 16.05 11.12
CA LEU A 22 -3.82 14.62 11.06
C LEU A 22 -4.25 14.21 9.65
N ILE A 23 -5.16 14.95 9.04
CA ILE A 23 -5.65 14.71 7.68
C ILE A 23 -4.49 14.78 6.69
N TRP A 24 -3.65 15.81 6.82
CA TRP A 24 -2.49 16.00 5.96
C TRP A 24 -1.52 14.82 6.05
N ARG A 25 -1.18 14.41 7.28
CA ARG A 25 -0.30 13.26 7.55
C ARG A 25 -0.84 11.95 6.97
N VAL A 26 -2.14 11.68 7.12
CA VAL A 26 -2.71 10.38 6.73
C VAL A 26 -2.96 10.26 5.22
N PHE A 27 -3.35 11.35 4.55
CA PHE A 27 -3.76 11.31 3.14
C PHE A 27 -2.72 11.87 2.16
N TYR A 28 -1.83 12.78 2.61
CA TYR A 28 -0.98 13.56 1.71
C TYR A 28 0.52 13.38 1.95
N SER A 29 0.97 12.96 3.14
CA SER A 29 2.40 12.73 3.44
C SER A 29 3.08 11.77 2.43
N SER A 30 2.46 10.64 2.09
CA SER A 30 3.04 9.69 1.12
C SER A 30 3.11 10.21 -0.32
N LYS A 31 2.44 11.33 -0.62
CA LYS A 31 2.45 11.94 -1.96
C LYS A 31 3.69 12.81 -2.17
N GLU A 32 4.19 13.43 -1.09
CA GLU A 32 5.44 14.20 -1.10
C GLU A 32 6.64 13.29 -1.32
N ASP A 33 6.69 12.13 -0.65
CA ASP A 33 7.76 11.15 -0.82
C ASP A 33 7.86 10.67 -2.28
N LYS A 34 6.72 10.42 -2.95
CA LYS A 34 6.70 10.02 -4.37
C LYS A 34 7.07 11.13 -5.35
N SER A 35 6.77 12.39 -5.03
CA SER A 35 7.29 13.52 -5.83
C SER A 35 8.79 13.72 -5.63
N ASN A 36 9.32 13.36 -4.47
CA ASN A 36 10.75 13.46 -4.17
C ASN A 36 11.56 12.26 -4.69
N GLU A 37 10.96 11.07 -4.76
CA GLU A 37 11.55 9.87 -5.39
C GLU A 37 11.71 10.01 -6.92
N GLY A 38 10.99 10.95 -7.55
CA GLY A 38 11.11 11.30 -8.96
C GLY A 38 12.09 12.44 -9.24
N ALA A 39 12.70 13.05 -8.21
CA ALA A 39 13.84 13.92 -8.39
C ALA A 39 15.07 13.04 -8.64
N GLU A 40 15.21 12.54 -9.87
CA GLU A 40 16.56 12.37 -10.40
C GLU A 40 17.26 13.71 -10.17
N LEU A 41 18.42 13.67 -9.50
CA LEU A 41 19.35 14.79 -9.55
C LEU A 41 19.71 14.93 -11.02
N ASP A 42 18.93 15.69 -11.77
CA ASP A 42 19.34 16.24 -13.06
C ASP A 42 20.57 17.08 -12.71
N ILE A 43 21.73 16.48 -12.94
CA ILE A 43 23.01 17.16 -12.77
C ILE A 43 23.00 18.20 -13.88
N ASP A 44 22.78 19.47 -13.52
CA ASP A 44 22.92 20.58 -14.45
C ASP A 44 24.23 20.40 -15.23
N GLU A 45 24.15 20.22 -16.56
CA GLU A 45 25.32 20.21 -17.44
C GLU A 45 26.18 21.47 -17.27
N GLU A 46 25.62 22.53 -16.68
CA GLU A 46 26.30 23.77 -16.31
C GLU A 46 27.43 23.58 -15.27
N GLU A 47 27.36 22.60 -14.35
CA GLU A 47 28.44 22.35 -13.38
C GLU A 47 29.67 21.67 -14.01
N LEU A 48 29.52 20.99 -15.16
CA LEU A 48 30.65 20.41 -15.91
C LEU A 48 31.34 21.45 -16.80
N SER A 49 30.70 22.58 -17.07
CA SER A 49 31.26 23.69 -17.87
C SER A 49 32.42 24.39 -17.15
N ASP A 50 32.53 24.29 -15.82
CA ASP A 50 33.54 24.97 -15.00
C ASP A 50 34.90 24.21 -14.94
N LEU A 51 35.01 23.09 -15.66
CA LEU A 51 36.27 22.31 -15.75
C LEU A 51 37.20 22.77 -16.88
N SER A 52 36.78 23.76 -17.70
CA SER A 52 37.62 24.29 -18.80
C SER A 52 38.84 25.07 -18.31
N ASP A 53 38.82 25.52 -17.05
CA ASP A 53 39.80 26.42 -16.47
C ASP A 53 40.92 25.67 -15.71
N ILE A 54 40.86 24.34 -15.67
CA ILE A 54 41.82 23.47 -15.00
C ILE A 54 42.79 22.89 -16.05
N GLU A 55 44.05 23.33 -16.03
CA GLU A 55 45.09 22.90 -16.99
C GLU A 55 45.57 21.45 -16.79
N ASP A 56 45.32 20.84 -15.62
CA ASP A 56 45.76 19.48 -15.29
C ASP A 56 44.75 18.42 -15.76
N GLU A 57 44.98 17.89 -16.96
CA GLU A 57 44.14 16.88 -17.63
C GLU A 57 43.95 15.59 -16.78
N GLN A 58 44.94 15.23 -15.96
CA GLN A 58 44.86 14.05 -15.08
C GLN A 58 43.90 14.28 -13.91
N LEU A 59 43.83 15.52 -13.41
CA LEU A 59 42.94 15.90 -12.32
C LEU A 59 41.49 15.96 -12.80
N VAL A 60 41.26 16.44 -14.03
CA VAL A 60 39.95 16.43 -14.70
C VAL A 60 39.48 15.00 -14.96
N GLN A 61 40.36 14.10 -15.43
CA GLN A 61 40.02 12.69 -15.62
C GLN A 61 39.69 12.00 -14.29
N ARG A 62 40.49 12.22 -13.25
CA ARG A 62 40.23 11.67 -11.91
C ARG A 62 38.91 12.20 -11.32
N TYR A 63 38.60 13.47 -11.52
CA TYR A 63 37.34 14.07 -11.09
C TYR A 63 36.14 13.48 -11.83
N LYS A 64 36.24 13.30 -13.16
CA LYS A 64 35.22 12.62 -13.96
C LYS A 64 35.02 11.17 -13.51
N GLU A 65 36.10 10.43 -13.26
CA GLU A 65 36.04 9.04 -12.76
C GLU A 65 35.43 8.93 -11.35
N LEU A 66 35.74 9.87 -10.45
CA LEU A 66 35.16 9.94 -9.11
C LEU A 66 33.67 10.30 -9.15
N LYS A 67 33.28 11.29 -9.97
CA LYS A 67 31.88 11.69 -10.17
C LYS A 67 31.08 10.58 -10.85
N GLU A 68 31.68 9.86 -11.79
CA GLU A 68 31.09 8.69 -12.43
C GLU A 68 30.95 7.51 -11.44
N GLN A 69 31.90 7.30 -10.52
CA GLN A 69 31.77 6.33 -9.43
C GLN A 69 30.66 6.70 -8.43
N GLU A 70 30.50 7.98 -8.10
CA GLU A 70 29.47 8.47 -7.19
C GLU A 70 28.06 8.41 -7.84
N SER A 71 27.99 8.64 -9.15
CA SER A 71 26.74 8.54 -9.94
C SER A 71 26.32 7.10 -10.29
N LYS A 72 27.18 6.10 -10.05
CA LYS A 72 26.82 4.71 -10.34
C LYS A 72 25.66 4.32 -9.44
N PRO A 73 24.49 3.93 -10.00
CA PRO A 73 23.38 3.48 -9.19
C PRO A 73 23.89 2.31 -8.36
N LEU A 74 23.88 2.49 -7.04
CA LEU A 74 24.31 1.48 -6.09
C LEU A 74 23.63 0.15 -6.47
N LEU A 75 24.41 -0.94 -6.59
CA LEU A 75 23.86 -2.23 -6.97
C LEU A 75 22.72 -2.60 -6.00
N GLU A 76 21.67 -3.27 -6.47
CA GLU A 76 20.52 -3.62 -5.60
C GLU A 76 20.96 -4.37 -4.33
N ASP A 77 22.00 -5.20 -4.46
CA ASP A 77 22.60 -5.91 -3.33
C ASP A 77 23.25 -4.98 -2.31
N ASP A 78 23.90 -3.90 -2.76
CA ASP A 78 24.55 -2.94 -1.88
C ASP A 78 23.51 -2.00 -1.23
N LYS A 79 22.45 -1.64 -1.95
CA LYS A 79 21.27 -0.95 -1.39
C LYS A 79 20.63 -1.78 -0.29
N LYS A 80 20.44 -3.08 -0.55
CA LYS A 80 19.86 -4.01 0.41
C LYS A 80 20.75 -4.21 1.64
N LYS A 81 22.08 -4.30 1.47
CA LYS A 81 23.01 -4.38 2.59
C LYS A 81 22.98 -3.12 3.44
N LEU A 82 22.97 -1.95 2.80
CA LEU A 82 22.88 -0.67 3.50
C LEU A 82 21.60 -0.58 4.33
N LEU A 83 20.47 -0.98 3.74
CA LEU A 83 19.17 -1.03 4.42
C LEU A 83 19.17 -2.01 5.61
N ILE A 84 19.71 -3.22 5.43
CA ILE A 84 19.79 -4.21 6.51
C ILE A 84 20.70 -3.71 7.65
N THR A 85 21.75 -2.95 7.31
CA THR A 85 22.67 -2.38 8.30
C THR A 85 22.02 -1.25 9.10
N SER A 86 21.07 -0.53 8.50
CA SER A 86 20.34 0.56 9.17
C SER A 86 19.08 0.10 9.93
N PHE A 87 18.80 -1.20 9.99
CA PHE A 87 17.63 -1.71 10.73
C PHE A 87 17.78 -1.50 12.24
N THR A 88 16.66 -1.10 12.85
CA THR A 88 16.47 -1.21 14.30
C THR A 88 16.42 -2.69 14.72
N ASN A 89 16.67 -2.98 15.99
CA ASN A 89 16.65 -4.36 16.51
C ASN A 89 15.31 -5.07 16.22
N ASP A 90 14.18 -4.40 16.44
CA ASP A 90 12.85 -4.95 16.18
C ASP A 90 12.60 -5.22 14.68
N GLN A 91 13.12 -4.36 13.79
CA GLN A 91 13.05 -4.59 12.35
C GLN A 91 13.92 -5.76 11.91
N MET A 92 15.11 -5.88 12.48
CA MET A 92 16.02 -7.00 12.21
C MET A 92 15.38 -8.33 12.64
N ASP A 93 14.80 -8.40 13.85
CA ASP A 93 14.13 -9.60 14.36
C ASP A 93 12.99 -10.07 13.45
N LYS A 94 12.16 -9.12 12.96
CA LYS A 94 11.08 -9.41 12.00
C LYS A 94 11.62 -9.89 10.66
N PHE A 95 12.67 -9.26 10.16
CA PHE A 95 13.32 -9.66 8.90
C PHE A 95 13.91 -11.07 9.00
N GLU A 96 14.58 -11.39 10.11
CA GLU A 96 15.11 -12.73 10.36
C GLU A 96 14.00 -13.78 10.46
N ALA A 97 12.91 -13.46 11.17
CA ALA A 97 11.75 -14.34 11.27
C ALA A 97 11.15 -14.65 9.89
N TYR A 98 10.96 -13.64 9.04
CA TYR A 98 10.46 -13.83 7.68
C TYR A 98 11.42 -14.66 6.80
N ARG A 99 12.73 -14.42 6.92
CA ARG A 99 13.77 -15.17 6.18
C ARG A 99 13.81 -16.64 6.60
N ARG A 100 13.67 -16.93 7.90
CA ARG A 100 13.68 -18.28 8.47
C ARG A 100 12.37 -19.03 8.24
N MET A 101 11.26 -18.33 8.03
CA MET A 101 9.95 -18.94 7.78
C MET A 101 9.97 -19.80 6.50
N ALA A 102 9.55 -21.05 6.63
CA ALA A 102 9.36 -21.97 5.52
C ALA A 102 8.07 -22.78 5.69
N VAL A 103 7.39 -23.06 4.58
CA VAL A 103 6.20 -23.91 4.57
C VAL A 103 6.60 -25.38 4.75
N ASN A 104 5.82 -26.12 5.53
CA ASN A 104 6.08 -27.54 5.83
C ASN A 104 6.02 -28.41 4.56
N LYS A 105 7.19 -28.74 3.99
CA LYS A 105 7.33 -29.52 2.74
C LYS A 105 6.63 -30.89 2.80
N PRO A 106 6.80 -31.73 3.85
CA PRO A 106 6.01 -32.96 4.03
C PRO A 106 4.49 -32.73 4.02
N GLY A 107 4.03 -31.66 4.67
CA GLY A 107 2.60 -31.31 4.72
C GLY A 107 2.06 -30.95 3.33
N VAL A 108 2.78 -30.12 2.58
CA VAL A 108 2.45 -29.79 1.18
C VAL A 108 2.38 -31.07 0.35
N ARG A 109 3.38 -31.95 0.49
CA ARG A 109 3.38 -33.24 -0.23
C ARG A 109 2.12 -34.06 0.06
N LYS A 110 1.73 -34.17 1.33
CA LYS A 110 0.53 -34.92 1.75
C LYS A 110 -0.74 -34.34 1.14
N ILE A 111 -0.89 -33.02 1.14
CA ILE A 111 -2.06 -32.33 0.55
C ILE A 111 -2.11 -32.57 -0.96
N CYS A 112 -1.00 -32.36 -1.67
CA CYS A 112 -0.94 -32.57 -3.12
C CYS A 112 -1.24 -34.01 -3.52
N ASN A 113 -0.72 -34.99 -2.76
CA ASN A 113 -1.03 -36.39 -3.00
C ASN A 113 -2.53 -36.69 -2.80
N GLY A 114 -3.17 -36.06 -1.81
CA GLY A 114 -4.60 -36.20 -1.58
C GLY A 114 -5.48 -35.54 -2.64
N VAL A 115 -5.06 -34.42 -3.22
CA VAL A 115 -5.81 -33.72 -4.28
C VAL A 115 -5.64 -34.40 -5.63
N LEU A 116 -4.41 -34.78 -5.99
CA LEU A 116 -4.07 -35.33 -7.29
C LEU A 116 -4.22 -36.85 -7.36
N ASN A 117 -4.41 -37.53 -6.22
CA ASN A 117 -4.40 -38.99 -6.08
C ASN A 117 -3.14 -39.68 -6.65
N GLN A 118 -2.03 -38.94 -6.76
CA GLN A 118 -0.73 -39.43 -7.23
C GLN A 118 0.39 -38.95 -6.32
N SER A 119 1.46 -39.72 -6.22
CA SER A 119 2.63 -39.33 -5.42
C SER A 119 3.47 -38.29 -6.16
N ILE A 120 3.67 -37.11 -5.54
CA ILE A 120 4.55 -36.08 -6.10
C ILE A 120 6.02 -36.23 -5.65
N PRO A 121 7.00 -35.96 -6.53
CA PRO A 121 8.41 -36.02 -6.17
C PRO A 121 8.84 -34.88 -5.23
N GLN A 122 9.99 -35.05 -4.55
CA GLN A 122 10.51 -34.10 -3.55
C GLN A 122 10.74 -32.69 -4.11
N ASN A 123 11.29 -32.57 -5.32
CA ASN A 123 11.56 -31.27 -5.94
C ASN A 123 10.27 -30.48 -6.17
N MET A 124 9.18 -31.17 -6.55
CA MET A 124 7.86 -30.54 -6.70
C MET A 124 7.31 -30.04 -5.36
N ALA A 125 7.50 -30.80 -4.28
CA ALA A 125 7.11 -30.34 -2.95
C ALA A 125 7.89 -29.08 -2.49
N ILE A 126 9.16 -28.95 -2.88
CA ILE A 126 9.96 -27.75 -2.60
C ILE A 126 9.41 -26.55 -3.39
N VAL A 127 9.17 -26.72 -4.69
CA VAL A 127 8.62 -25.66 -5.55
C VAL A 127 7.25 -25.20 -5.04
N LEU A 128 6.35 -26.15 -4.75
CA LEU A 128 5.00 -25.85 -4.25
C LEU A 128 5.02 -25.18 -2.87
N ALA A 129 5.96 -25.55 -2.00
CA ALA A 129 6.16 -24.86 -0.72
C ALA A 129 6.64 -23.40 -0.92
N GLY A 130 7.50 -23.17 -1.92
CA GLY A 130 7.94 -21.82 -2.30
C GLY A 130 6.77 -20.98 -2.82
N ILE A 131 6.00 -21.51 -3.77
CA ILE A 131 4.81 -20.84 -4.32
C ILE A 131 3.78 -20.57 -3.21
N SER A 132 3.57 -21.51 -2.30
CA SER A 132 2.65 -21.34 -1.16
C SER A 132 3.10 -20.21 -0.22
N LYS A 133 4.42 -20.05 0.00
CA LYS A 133 4.95 -18.93 0.80
C LYS A 133 4.69 -17.58 0.14
N LEU A 134 4.93 -17.48 -1.17
CA LEU A 134 4.67 -16.26 -1.95
C LEU A 134 3.18 -15.91 -1.89
N PHE A 135 2.32 -16.89 -2.19
CA PHE A 135 0.87 -16.70 -2.18
C PHE A 135 0.35 -16.26 -0.80
N LEU A 136 0.83 -16.87 0.29
CA LEU A 136 0.46 -16.44 1.63
C LEU A 136 0.91 -15.00 1.92
N GLY A 137 2.11 -14.62 1.45
CA GLY A 137 2.62 -13.26 1.53
C GLY A 137 1.74 -12.26 0.80
N ASP A 138 1.29 -12.59 -0.41
CA ASP A 138 0.41 -11.71 -1.21
C ASP A 138 -0.95 -11.49 -0.52
N ILE A 139 -1.57 -12.57 -0.03
CA ILE A 139 -2.86 -12.48 0.67
C ILE A 139 -2.74 -11.68 1.97
N ILE A 140 -1.69 -11.89 2.76
CA ILE A 140 -1.47 -11.14 4.01
C ILE A 140 -1.21 -9.66 3.71
N THR A 141 -0.38 -9.36 2.72
CA THR A 141 -0.09 -7.97 2.31
C THR A 141 -1.38 -7.27 1.88
N LYS A 142 -2.18 -7.90 1.02
CA LYS A 142 -3.49 -7.37 0.61
C LYS A 142 -4.44 -7.16 1.79
N ALA A 143 -4.43 -8.06 2.78
CA ALA A 143 -5.26 -7.90 3.98
C ALA A 143 -4.84 -6.67 4.81
N PHE A 144 -3.53 -6.39 4.91
CA PHE A 144 -3.03 -5.17 5.54
C PHE A 144 -3.43 -3.91 4.77
N GLU A 145 -3.35 -3.94 3.43
CA GLU A 145 -3.83 -2.81 2.62
C GLU A 145 -5.33 -2.52 2.82
N ILE A 146 -6.14 -3.58 2.94
CA ILE A 146 -7.58 -3.42 3.21
C ILE A 146 -7.81 -2.83 4.58
N GLN A 147 -7.12 -3.34 5.60
CA GLN A 147 -7.17 -2.78 6.96
C GLN A 147 -6.82 -1.28 6.97
N GLU A 148 -5.78 -0.89 6.24
CA GLU A 148 -5.39 0.52 6.12
C GLU A 148 -6.47 1.35 5.39
N ARG A 149 -7.04 0.84 4.30
CA ARG A 149 -8.15 1.49 3.59
C ARG A 149 -9.36 1.67 4.50
N GLU A 150 -9.68 0.68 5.33
CA GLU A 150 -10.77 0.77 6.30
C GLU A 150 -10.51 1.84 7.35
N TYR A 151 -9.30 1.92 7.91
CA TYR A 151 -8.94 2.98 8.86
C TYR A 151 -9.02 4.36 8.24
N LYS A 152 -8.57 4.52 6.99
CA LYS A 152 -8.71 5.77 6.23
C LYS A 152 -10.17 6.12 5.98
N ALA A 153 -10.99 5.14 5.61
CA ALA A 153 -12.42 5.35 5.38
C ALA A 153 -13.16 5.76 6.67
N GLN A 154 -12.83 5.14 7.80
CA GLN A 154 -13.37 5.50 9.11
C GLN A 154 -13.01 6.94 9.47
N LEU A 155 -11.74 7.34 9.26
CA LEU A 155 -11.31 8.72 9.48
C LEU A 155 -12.09 9.72 8.61
N ILE A 156 -12.35 9.41 7.33
CA ILE A 156 -13.16 10.26 6.45
C ILE A 156 -14.58 10.45 6.99
N LEU A 157 -15.21 9.36 7.44
CA LEU A 157 -16.55 9.43 8.04
C LEU A 157 -16.57 10.28 9.32
N ASP A 158 -15.54 10.17 10.15
CA ASP A 158 -15.40 10.96 11.37
C ASP A 158 -15.17 12.45 11.06
N ILE A 159 -14.36 12.76 10.04
CA ILE A 159 -14.16 14.12 9.51
C ILE A 159 -15.49 14.73 9.07
N ASP A 160 -16.25 14.01 8.24
CA ASP A 160 -17.54 14.50 7.73
C ASP A 160 -18.54 14.70 8.87
N ALA A 161 -18.57 13.80 9.86
CA ALA A 161 -19.41 13.92 11.04
C ALA A 161 -19.00 15.09 11.94
N LYS A 162 -17.70 15.40 12.06
CA LYS A 162 -17.21 16.55 12.82
C LYS A 162 -17.54 17.86 12.10
N LYS A 163 -17.27 17.96 10.79
CA LYS A 163 -17.64 19.13 9.97
C LYS A 163 -19.14 19.41 9.99
N LYS A 164 -19.98 18.37 9.91
CA LYS A 164 -21.43 18.51 10.00
C LYS A 164 -21.89 19.06 11.34
N ARG A 165 -21.33 18.54 12.45
CA ARG A 165 -21.62 19.05 13.81
C ARG A 165 -21.24 20.53 13.92
N LYS A 166 -20.01 20.89 13.54
CA LYS A 166 -19.53 22.28 13.58
C LYS A 166 -20.40 23.21 12.73
N LYS A 167 -20.84 22.78 11.54
CA LYS A 167 -21.81 23.51 10.70
C LYS A 167 -23.15 23.72 11.40
N GLU A 168 -23.69 22.70 12.05
CA GLU A 168 -24.94 22.79 12.80
C GLU A 168 -24.80 23.74 13.99
N THR A 169 -23.70 23.68 14.73
CA THR A 169 -23.39 24.59 15.84
C THR A 169 -23.28 26.04 15.37
N LEU A 170 -22.57 26.28 14.25
CA LEU A 170 -22.50 27.60 13.60
C LEU A 170 -23.88 28.12 13.20
N LYS A 171 -24.72 27.29 12.56
CA LYS A 171 -26.11 27.67 12.22
C LYS A 171 -26.95 27.98 13.47
N ARG A 172 -26.76 27.27 14.58
CA ARG A 172 -27.46 27.56 15.86
C ARG A 172 -26.99 28.86 16.48
N MET A 173 -25.69 29.14 16.44
CA MET A 173 -25.10 30.42 16.86
C MET A 173 -25.65 31.59 16.04
N GLU A 174 -25.71 31.46 14.71
CA GLU A 174 -26.29 32.49 13.82
C GLU A 174 -27.76 32.77 14.15
N ASN A 175 -28.52 31.75 14.53
CA ASN A 175 -29.90 31.87 14.96
C ASN A 175 -30.06 32.37 16.42
N GLY A 176 -28.97 32.75 17.09
CA GLY A 176 -28.98 33.29 18.45
C GLY A 176 -29.30 32.28 19.55
N GLN A 177 -29.12 30.98 19.29
CA GLN A 177 -29.26 29.93 20.30
C GLN A 177 -28.00 29.80 21.16
N ASP A 178 -28.19 29.52 22.45
CA ASP A 178 -27.09 29.28 23.39
C ASP A 178 -26.47 27.89 23.17
N VAL A 179 -25.20 27.88 22.78
CA VAL A 179 -24.37 26.69 22.48
C VAL A 179 -23.42 26.34 23.63
N SER A 180 -23.46 27.07 24.76
CA SER A 180 -22.58 26.82 25.91
C SER A 180 -22.75 25.43 26.56
N ASN A 181 -23.88 24.76 26.32
CA ASN A 181 -24.18 23.43 26.84
C ASN A 181 -23.73 22.28 25.92
N ASP A 182 -23.17 22.56 24.74
CA ASP A 182 -22.73 21.50 23.84
C ASP A 182 -21.52 20.74 24.41
N PRO A 183 -21.48 19.41 24.29
CA PRO A 183 -20.35 18.61 24.75
C PRO A 183 -19.07 19.01 23.99
N PRO A 184 -17.90 18.96 24.66
CA PRO A 184 -16.64 19.32 24.03
C PRO A 184 -16.36 18.46 22.79
N GLU A 185 -15.84 19.08 21.74
CA GLU A 185 -15.47 18.38 20.52
C GLU A 185 -14.38 17.34 20.79
N ARG A 186 -14.59 16.11 20.30
CA ARG A 186 -13.57 15.07 20.36
C ARG A 186 -12.55 15.30 19.24
N LYS A 187 -11.27 15.12 19.54
CA LYS A 187 -10.19 15.15 18.55
C LYS A 187 -10.33 13.96 17.60
N LEU A 188 -10.01 14.17 16.32
CA LEU A 188 -9.99 13.06 15.36
C LEU A 188 -8.83 12.12 15.68
N GLU A 189 -9.05 10.82 15.51
CA GLU A 189 -8.05 9.79 15.76
C GLU A 189 -7.93 8.89 14.53
N TYR A 190 -6.70 8.63 14.09
CA TYR A 190 -6.44 7.66 13.04
C TYR A 190 -6.15 6.30 13.65
N LEU A 191 -7.09 5.36 13.49
CA LEU A 191 -6.97 4.02 14.06
C LEU A 191 -5.77 3.23 13.52
N GLY A 192 -5.24 3.59 12.35
CA GLY A 192 -4.04 2.98 11.78
C GLY A 192 -2.75 3.28 12.55
N ASP A 193 -2.72 4.31 13.41
CA ASP A 193 -1.60 4.54 14.33
C ASP A 193 -1.51 3.43 15.39
N SER A 194 -2.66 2.84 15.72
CA SER A 194 -2.73 1.69 16.63
C SER A 194 -2.56 0.38 15.85
N LYS A 195 -1.59 -0.45 16.26
CA LYS A 195 -1.38 -1.77 15.64
C LYS A 195 -2.46 -2.75 16.07
N GLY A 196 -3.57 -2.78 15.32
CA GLY A 196 -4.64 -3.76 15.48
C GLY A 196 -4.33 -5.10 14.79
N PRO A 197 -4.80 -6.24 15.32
CA PRO A 197 -4.67 -7.53 14.64
C PRO A 197 -5.52 -7.56 13.35
N LEU A 198 -5.07 -8.33 12.36
CA LEU A 198 -5.88 -8.59 11.16
C LEU A 198 -7.17 -9.32 11.54
N GLN A 199 -8.30 -8.76 11.12
CA GLN A 199 -9.61 -9.36 11.30
C GLN A 199 -9.91 -10.37 10.19
N PRO A 200 -10.82 -11.35 10.43
CA PRO A 200 -11.23 -12.31 9.41
C PRO A 200 -11.78 -11.65 8.13
N GLU A 201 -12.45 -10.50 8.26
CA GLU A 201 -13.03 -9.79 7.12
C GLU A 201 -11.95 -9.24 6.17
N HIS A 202 -10.84 -8.72 6.70
CA HIS A 202 -9.72 -8.25 5.87
C HIS A 202 -9.17 -9.38 5.00
N VAL A 203 -9.06 -10.60 5.54
CA VAL A 203 -8.55 -11.76 4.79
C VAL A 203 -9.54 -12.23 3.73
N ARG A 204 -10.84 -12.20 4.03
CA ARG A 204 -11.89 -12.54 3.06
C ARG A 204 -11.91 -11.55 1.89
N GLU A 205 -11.82 -10.26 2.19
CA GLU A 205 -11.81 -9.22 1.16
C GLU A 205 -10.50 -9.26 0.35
N ALA A 206 -9.36 -9.56 0.99
CA ALA A 206 -8.08 -9.76 0.31
C ALA A 206 -8.19 -10.91 -0.71
N TRP A 207 -8.82 -12.02 -0.31
CA TRP A 207 -9.06 -13.15 -1.20
C TRP A 207 -10.02 -12.81 -2.35
N ARG A 208 -11.07 -12.02 -2.07
CA ARG A 208 -12.01 -11.55 -3.09
C ARG A 208 -11.31 -10.69 -4.14
N LEU A 209 -10.48 -9.74 -3.71
CA LEU A 209 -9.69 -8.87 -4.59
C LEU A 209 -8.65 -9.67 -5.38
N TYR A 210 -7.92 -10.57 -4.71
CA TYR A 210 -6.96 -11.46 -5.37
C TYR A 210 -7.61 -12.26 -6.49
N LYS A 211 -8.79 -12.82 -6.25
CA LYS A 211 -9.57 -13.53 -7.28
C LYS A 211 -9.96 -12.63 -8.43
N LEU A 212 -10.42 -11.41 -8.15
CA LEU A 212 -10.85 -10.46 -9.18
C LEU A 212 -9.68 -10.07 -10.09
N GLU A 213 -8.54 -9.71 -9.50
CA GLU A 213 -7.30 -9.40 -10.23
C GLU A 213 -6.79 -10.59 -11.04
N SER A 214 -6.76 -11.79 -10.42
CA SER A 214 -6.30 -13.02 -11.08
C SER A 214 -7.27 -13.50 -12.18
N SER A 215 -8.57 -13.22 -12.04
CA SER A 215 -9.59 -13.60 -13.02
C SER A 215 -9.52 -12.79 -14.31
N GLY A 216 -8.88 -11.61 -14.29
CA GLY A 216 -8.71 -10.76 -15.46
C GLY A 216 -7.71 -11.30 -16.50
N ALA A 217 -6.84 -12.25 -16.13
CA ALA A 217 -5.78 -12.71 -17.01
C ALA A 217 -6.18 -13.84 -17.97
N TYR A 218 -7.19 -14.66 -17.65
CA TYR A 218 -7.79 -15.63 -18.59
C TYR A 218 -9.18 -16.01 -18.07
N LEU A 219 -10.20 -15.19 -18.36
CA LEU A 219 -11.51 -15.76 -18.64
C LEU A 219 -11.34 -16.56 -19.93
N SER A 220 -10.86 -17.80 -19.78
CA SER A 220 -11.26 -18.88 -20.67
C SER A 220 -12.77 -18.82 -20.66
N GLN A 221 -13.32 -18.12 -21.66
CA GLN A 221 -14.63 -18.41 -22.17
C GLN A 221 -14.57 -19.89 -22.48
N TRP A 222 -14.98 -20.72 -21.51
CA TRP A 222 -15.54 -21.99 -21.84
C TRP A 222 -16.69 -21.63 -22.76
N SER A 223 -16.43 -21.70 -24.07
CA SER A 223 -17.50 -21.87 -25.01
C SER A 223 -18.23 -23.12 -24.50
N THR A 224 -19.45 -22.93 -24.02
CA THR A 224 -20.44 -23.98 -24.12
C THR A 224 -20.73 -24.17 -25.61
N GLN A 225 -19.77 -24.73 -26.35
CA GLN A 225 -20.05 -25.35 -27.63
C GLN A 225 -20.67 -26.71 -27.32
N GLY A 226 -21.97 -26.69 -27.08
CA GLY A 226 -22.72 -27.84 -26.63
C GLY A 226 -24.22 -27.62 -26.64
N GLU A 227 -24.76 -26.75 -27.48
CA GLU A 227 -26.15 -26.88 -27.94
C GLU A 227 -26.16 -27.80 -29.16
N GLY A 228 -25.86 -29.08 -28.89
CA GLY A 228 -26.08 -30.14 -29.87
C GLY A 228 -27.56 -30.53 -29.82
N ASP A 229 -28.40 -29.91 -30.65
CA ASP A 229 -29.64 -30.56 -31.06
C ASP A 229 -29.23 -31.85 -31.80
N GLY A 230 -29.27 -32.98 -31.09
CA GLY A 230 -28.74 -34.28 -31.49
C GLY A 230 -29.52 -34.90 -32.66
N LYS A 231 -29.44 -34.29 -33.84
CA LYS A 231 -30.21 -34.68 -35.04
C LYS A 231 -29.40 -34.77 -36.33
N LEU A 232 -28.10 -35.04 -36.27
CA LEU A 232 -27.30 -35.19 -37.49
C LEU A 232 -26.45 -36.45 -37.48
N PHE A 233 -27.11 -37.62 -37.46
CA PHE A 233 -26.67 -38.81 -38.19
C PHE A 233 -27.92 -39.63 -38.61
N ARG A 234 -28.27 -39.54 -39.90
CA ARG A 234 -28.87 -40.63 -40.68
C ARG A 234 -27.94 -40.90 -41.86
#